data_AF-A0A352EE25-F1
#
_entry.id   AF-A0A352EE25-F1
#
_cell.length_a   1.000
_cell.length_b   1.000
_cell.length_c   1.000
_cell.angle_alpha   90.00
_cell.angle_beta   90.00
_cell.angle_gamma   90.00
#
_symmetry.space_group_name_H-M   'P 1'
#
loop_
_entity.id
_entity.type
_entity.pdbx_description
1 polymer ?
#
loop_
_entity_poly.entity_id
_entity_poly.type
_entity_poly.pdbx_seq_one_letter_code
_entity_poly.pdbx_strand_id
1 'polypeptide(L)'
;NLKCDSEFLHGYTHGIVQLLGLEVEECYHDIYQQILPNEGILFDVITHYESIWLEQGKAITYLRFKLDGIEESMAHWGKRD
;
A
#
# COMPACT_ATOMS: atom_id res chain seq x y z
N ASN A 1 -6.37 -3.18 0.35
CA ASN A 1 -6.14 -1.72 0.17
C ASN A 1 -5.36 -1.19 1.36
N LEU A 2 -4.20 -0.57 1.13
CA LEU A 2 -3.35 0.02 2.16
C LEU A 2 -3.01 1.46 1.76
N LYS A 3 -3.59 2.46 2.44
CA LYS A 3 -3.14 3.85 2.38
C LYS A 3 -2.21 4.10 3.56
N CYS A 4 -1.03 4.67 3.33
CA CYS A 4 0.02 4.75 4.35
C CYS A 4 0.82 6.06 4.26
N ASP A 5 1.10 6.67 5.40
CA ASP A 5 1.91 7.87 5.61
C ASP A 5 3.40 7.55 5.87
N SER A 6 3.80 6.27 5.78
CA SER A 6 5.17 5.79 5.96
C SER A 6 5.68 5.08 4.71
N GLU A 7 6.62 5.72 4.02
CA GLU A 7 7.32 5.15 2.85
C GLU A 7 8.03 3.83 3.19
N PHE A 8 8.60 3.74 4.40
CA PHE A 8 9.25 2.52 4.87
C PHE A 8 8.27 1.37 5.00
N LEU A 9 7.12 1.61 5.65
CA LEU A 9 6.11 0.56 5.83
C LEU A 9 5.52 0.15 4.48
N HIS A 10 5.25 1.12 3.59
CA HIS A 10 4.82 0.84 2.22
C HIS A 10 5.81 -0.07 1.48
N GLY A 11 7.09 0.29 1.46
CA GLY A 11 8.12 -0.49 0.78
C GLY A 11 8.30 -1.89 1.39
N TYR A 12 8.30 -1.98 2.72
CA TYR A 12 8.36 -3.26 3.42
C TYR A 12 7.18 -4.17 3.06
N THR A 13 5.95 -3.65 3.15
CA THR A 13 4.75 -4.42 2.80
C THR A 13 4.75 -4.81 1.33
N HIS A 14 5.13 -3.92 0.42
CA HIS A 14 5.24 -4.23 -1.01
C HIS A 14 6.25 -5.36 -1.25
N GLY A 15 7.40 -5.34 -0.58
CA GLY A 15 8.38 -6.43 -0.65
C GLY A 15 7.83 -7.78 -0.17
N ILE A 16 7.08 -7.80 0.94
CA ILE A 16 6.41 -9.02 1.44
C ILE A 16 5.36 -9.52 0.44
N VAL A 17 4.56 -8.63 -0.14
CA VAL A 17 3.55 -8.98 -1.16
C VAL A 17 4.22 -9.63 -2.37
N GLN A 18 5.34 -9.08 -2.84
CA GLN A 18 6.14 -9.66 -3.93
C GLN A 18 6.73 -11.02 -3.55
N LEU A 19 7.27 -11.14 -2.33
CA LEU A 19 7.84 -12.39 -1.81
C LEU A 19 6.81 -13.52 -1.76
N LEU A 20 5.58 -13.19 -1.39
CA LEU A 20 4.45 -14.10 -1.37
C LEU A 20 3.86 -14.36 -2.76
N GLY A 21 4.33 -13.70 -3.82
CA GLY A 21 3.83 -13.88 -5.18
C GLY A 21 2.40 -13.39 -5.40
N LEU A 22 1.91 -12.48 -4.54
CA LEU A 22 0.57 -11.94 -4.64
C LEU A 22 0.49 -10.87 -5.74
N GLU A 23 -0.66 -10.79 -6.42
CA GLU A 23 -0.90 -9.82 -7.48
C GLU A 23 -1.06 -8.41 -6.91
N VAL A 24 -0.22 -7.47 -7.35
CA VAL A 24 -0.35 -6.02 -7.07
C VAL A 24 -1.21 -5.39 -8.16
N GLU A 25 -2.32 -4.78 -7.76
CA GLU A 25 -3.23 -4.11 -8.68
C GLU A 25 -2.90 -2.62 -8.85
N GLU A 26 -2.53 -1.94 -7.77
CA GLU A 26 -2.16 -0.52 -7.78
C GLU A 26 -1.03 -0.24 -6.80
N CYS A 27 -0.09 0.62 -7.18
CA CYS A 27 1.00 1.08 -6.35
C CYS A 27 1.32 2.54 -6.66
N TYR A 28 1.06 3.43 -5.71
CA TYR A 28 1.39 4.85 -5.77
C TYR A 28 2.27 5.22 -4.58
N HIS A 29 3.35 5.94 -4.85
CA HIS A 29 4.29 6.44 -3.86
C HIS A 29 3.95 7.86 -3.40
N ASP A 30 3.10 8.56 -4.13
CA ASP A 30 2.46 9.82 -3.71
C ASP A 30 1.11 9.97 -4.43
N ILE A 31 0.01 9.68 -3.73
CA ILE A 31 -1.33 9.77 -4.31
C ILE A 31 -1.71 11.21 -4.67
N TYR A 32 -1.20 12.22 -3.97
CA TYR A 32 -1.56 13.61 -4.22
C TYR A 32 -0.85 14.18 -5.47
N GLN A 33 0.20 13.52 -5.94
CA GLN A 33 0.90 13.87 -7.18
C GLN A 33 0.55 12.96 -8.36
N GLN A 34 0.24 11.68 -8.10
CA GLN A 34 0.10 10.67 -9.16
C GLN A 34 -1.34 10.44 -9.63
N ILE A 35 -2.33 10.75 -8.81
CA ILE A 35 -3.75 10.57 -9.15
C ILE A 35 -4.53 11.85 -8.88
N LEU A 36 -5.62 12.06 -9.61
CA LEU A 36 -6.46 13.23 -9.39
C LEU A 36 -7.31 13.05 -8.12
N PRO A 37 -7.45 14.09 -7.26
CA PRO A 37 -8.21 14.01 -6.02
C PRO A 37 -9.68 13.56 -6.16
N ASN A 38 -10.24 13.62 -7.36
CA ASN A 38 -11.62 13.23 -7.64
C ASN A 38 -11.72 11.86 -8.32
N GLU A 39 -10.61 11.12 -8.44
CA GLU A 39 -10.54 9.80 -9.06
C GLU A 39 -10.46 8.69 -7.99
N GLY A 40 -11.53 8.55 -7.20
CA GLY A 40 -11.79 7.35 -6.40
C GLY A 40 -11.76 7.55 -4.87
N ILE A 41 -12.08 6.47 -4.16
CA ILE A 41 -12.33 6.41 -2.71
C ILE A 41 -11.15 6.89 -1.83
N LEU A 42 -9.96 7.07 -2.40
CA LEU A 42 -8.74 7.43 -1.67
C LEU A 42 -8.79 8.83 -1.05
N PHE A 43 -9.58 9.72 -1.64
CA PHE A 43 -9.75 11.11 -1.21
C PHE A 43 -11.09 11.38 -0.52
N ASP A 44 -12.03 10.42 -0.54
CA ASP A 44 -13.32 10.54 0.14
C ASP A 44 -13.15 10.53 1.67
N VAL A 45 -12.10 9.85 2.17
CA VAL A 45 -11.76 9.79 3.59
C VAL A 45 -10.33 10.24 3.79
N ILE A 46 -10.17 11.43 4.37
CA ILE A 46 -8.88 12.01 4.76
C ILE A 46 -8.81 11.99 6.28
N THR A 47 -7.74 11.39 6.83
CA THR A 47 -7.57 11.30 8.28
C THR A 47 -6.86 12.53 8.85
N HIS A 48 -6.96 12.75 10.16
CA HIS A 48 -6.28 13.86 10.82
C HIS A 48 -4.74 13.81 10.64
N TYR A 49 -4.13 12.63 10.72
CA TYR A 49 -2.69 12.46 10.54
C TYR A 49 -2.26 12.73 9.10
N GLU A 50 -3.08 12.35 8.12
CA GLU A 50 -2.82 12.63 6.72
C GLU A 50 -2.66 14.13 6.47
N SER A 51 -3.55 14.97 7.01
CA SER A 51 -3.41 16.43 6.94
C SER A 51 -2.10 16.93 7.56
N ILE A 52 -1.73 16.42 8.75
CA ILE A 52 -0.48 16.81 9.44
C ILE A 52 0.75 16.47 8.59
N TRP A 53 0.76 15.31 7.94
CA TRP A 53 1.89 14.88 7.12
C TRP A 53 1.97 15.65 5.79
N LEU A 54 0.84 15.96 5.18
CA LEU A 54 0.78 16.80 3.99
C LEU A 54 1.30 18.21 4.26
N GLU A 55 0.98 18.79 5.41
CA GLU A 55 1.53 20.10 5.85
C GLU A 55 3.06 20.06 5.99
N GLN A 56 3.63 18.90 6.31
CA GLN A 56 5.08 18.68 6.37
C GLN A 56 5.69 18.29 5.02
N GLY A 57 4.90 18.27 3.93
CA GLY A 57 5.34 17.86 2.60
C GLY A 57 5.69 16.38 2.50
N LYS A 58 5.13 15.53 3.38
CA LYS A 58 5.31 14.07 3.32
C LYS A 58 4.30 13.46 2.37
N ALA A 59 4.76 12.48 1.59
CA ALA A 59 3.94 11.75 0.65
C ALA A 59 2.97 10.80 1.37
N ILE A 60 1.79 10.64 0.79
CA ILE A 60 0.82 9.62 1.20
C ILE A 60 0.82 8.55 0.12
N THR A 61 1.12 7.33 0.51
CA THR A 61 1.29 6.21 -0.41
C THR A 61 0.04 5.34 -0.44
N TYR A 62 -0.13 4.57 -1.52
CA TYR A 62 -1.20 3.60 -1.64
C TYR A 62 -0.74 2.31 -2.30
N LEU A 63 -1.12 1.18 -1.73
CA LEU A 63 -0.87 -0.15 -2.26
C LEU A 63 -2.17 -0.97 -2.25
N ARG A 64 -2.54 -1.53 -3.41
CA ARG A 64 -3.62 -2.51 -3.54
C ARG A 64 -3.09 -3.80 -4.13
N PHE A 65 -3.43 -4.90 -3.52
CA PHE A 65 -3.03 -6.25 -3.92
C PHE A 65 -4.12 -7.24 -3.54
N LYS A 66 -4.15 -8.36 -4.24
CA LYS A 66 -5.06 -9.47 -3.96
C LYS A 66 -4.48 -10.39 -2.89
N LEU A 67 -5.37 -11.01 -2.10
CA LEU A 67 -5.01 -12.03 -1.13
C LEU A 67 -5.20 -13.45 -1.66
N ASP A 68 -5.59 -13.58 -2.94
CA ASP A 68 -5.77 -14.87 -3.58
C ASP A 68 -4.47 -15.68 -3.53
N GLY A 69 -4.55 -16.95 -3.10
CA GLY A 69 -3.38 -17.81 -3.00
C GLY A 69 -2.47 -17.55 -1.79
N ILE A 70 -2.88 -16.72 -0.83
CA ILE A 70 -2.04 -16.38 0.34
C ILE A 70 -1.78 -17.59 1.24
N GLU A 71 -2.77 -18.45 1.47
CA GLU A 71 -2.63 -19.63 2.32
C GLU A 71 -1.62 -20.62 1.72
N GLU A 72 -1.70 -20.88 0.42
CA GLU A 72 -0.77 -21.73 -0.32
C GLU A 72 0.64 -21.16 -0.31
N SER A 73 0.77 -19.86 -0.53
CA SER A 73 2.04 -19.15 -0.50
C SER A 73 2.68 -19.25 0.89
N MET A 74 1.93 -18.93 1.94
CA MET A 74 2.41 -19.04 3.33
C MET A 74 2.76 -20.49 3.71
N ALA A 75 1.96 -21.48 3.30
CA ALA A 75 2.24 -22.89 3.54
C ALA A 75 3.49 -23.37 2.81
N HIS A 76 3.77 -22.84 1.62
CA HIS A 76 5.01 -23.11 0.90
C HIS A 76 6.23 -22.52 1.61
N TRP A 77 6.13 -21.30 2.14
CA TRP A 77 7.20 -20.65 2.90
C TRP A 77 7.46 -21.31 4.26
N GLY A 78 6.42 -21.73 5.00
CA GLY A 78 6.57 -22.39 6.30
C GLY A 78 7.11 -23.82 6.26
N LYS A 79 7.32 -24.40 5.06
CA LYS A 79 7.93 -25.71 4.84
C LYS A 79 9.40 -25.64 4.42
N ARG A 80 9.97 -24.43 4.28
CA ARG A 80 11.37 -24.22 3.85
C ARG A 80 12.38 -24.32 5.00
N ASP A 81 11.98 -24.78 6.18
CA ASP A 81 12.84 -25.01 7.35
C ASP A 81 13.21 -26.49 7.52
#